data_AF-A0A6P5B2B4-F1
#
_entry.id   AF-A0A6P5B2B4-F1
#
_cell.length_a   1.000
_cell.length_b   1.000
_cell.length_c   1.000
_cell.angle_alpha   90.00
_cell.angle_beta   90.00
_cell.angle_gamma   90.00
#
_symmetry.space_group_name_H-M   'P 1'
#
loop_
_entity.id
_entity.type
_entity.pdbx_description
1 polymer ?
#
loop_
_entity_poly.entity_id
_entity_poly.type
_entity_poly.pdbx_seq_one_letter_code
_entity_poly.pdbx_strand_id
1 'polypeptide(L)'
;MAGPNLIAIGSSESAQKALKIMQQMSDHRYDKLTVPDDTAANCIYLNVPSKGHVLLHRTPEEYPESAKVYEKLKDHMLIPVSNSELEKVDGLLTCSSVLINKKVDS
;
A
#
# COMPACT_ATOMS: atom_id res chain seq x y z
N MET A 1 -0.11 -4.26 -0.80
CA MET A 1 -1.39 -4.33 -1.54
C MET A 1 -2.16 -3.05 -1.22
N ALA A 2 -2.65 -2.35 -2.24
CA ALA A 2 -3.46 -1.14 -2.07
C ALA A 2 -4.97 -1.37 -2.24
N GLY A 3 -5.38 -2.58 -2.65
CA GLY A 3 -6.76 -2.97 -2.86
C GLY A 3 -6.89 -4.44 -3.25
N PRO A 4 -8.10 -4.95 -3.55
CA PRO A 4 -8.35 -6.36 -3.86
C PRO A 4 -7.52 -6.93 -5.02
N ASN A 5 -7.28 -6.13 -6.08
CA ASN A 5 -6.47 -6.50 -7.24
C ASN A 5 -5.31 -5.53 -7.51
N LEU A 6 -4.96 -4.69 -6.53
CA LEU A 6 -4.12 -3.52 -6.75
C LEU A 6 -2.81 -3.62 -5.96
N ILE A 7 -1.68 -3.68 -6.67
CA ILE A 7 -0.33 -3.66 -6.07
C ILE A 7 0.19 -2.23 -6.07
N ALA A 8 0.45 -1.66 -4.89
CA ALA A 8 1.26 -0.45 -4.79
C ALA A 8 2.74 -0.79 -5.01
N ILE A 9 3.42 -0.04 -5.85
CA ILE A 9 4.80 -0.30 -6.25
C ILE A 9 5.59 0.99 -6.47
N GLY A 10 6.85 0.99 -6.04
CA GLY A 10 7.78 2.09 -6.28
C GLY A 10 8.18 2.26 -7.75
N SER A 11 8.76 3.40 -8.09
CA SER A 11 9.18 3.74 -9.45
C SER A 11 10.63 3.41 -9.75
N SER A 12 11.42 2.97 -8.76
CA SER A 12 12.82 2.60 -9.00
C SER A 12 12.94 1.43 -9.98
N GLU A 13 14.12 1.33 -10.61
CA GLU A 13 14.44 0.22 -11.49
C GLU A 13 14.33 -1.13 -10.76
N SER A 14 14.78 -1.20 -9.51
CA SER A 14 14.70 -2.40 -8.67
C SER A 14 13.25 -2.81 -8.42
N ALA A 15 12.39 -1.87 -8.04
CA ALA A 15 10.96 -2.13 -7.80
C ALA A 15 10.25 -2.60 -9.08
N GLN A 16 10.49 -1.92 -10.21
CA GLN A 16 9.86 -2.27 -11.48
C GLN A 16 10.37 -3.60 -12.06
N LYS A 17 11.65 -3.95 -11.87
CA LYS A 17 12.19 -5.28 -12.24
C LYS A 17 11.52 -6.37 -11.41
N ALA A 18 11.44 -6.20 -10.10
CA ALA A 18 10.77 -7.16 -9.21
C ALA A 18 9.30 -7.36 -9.60
N LEU A 19 8.57 -6.28 -9.89
CA LEU A 19 7.19 -6.36 -10.35
C LEU A 19 7.04 -7.17 -11.65
N LYS A 20 7.90 -6.93 -12.65
CA LYS A 20 7.85 -7.67 -13.92
C LYS A 20 8.02 -9.17 -13.71
N ILE A 21 8.95 -9.57 -12.84
CA ILE A 21 9.15 -10.99 -12.50
C ILE A 21 7.90 -11.55 -11.81
N MET A 22 7.33 -10.84 -10.83
CA MET A 22 6.08 -11.28 -10.17
C MET A 22 4.93 -11.44 -11.17
N GLN A 23 4.79 -10.53 -12.13
CA GLN A 23 3.75 -10.58 -13.17
C GLN A 23 3.97 -11.72 -14.16
N GLN A 24 5.22 -12.03 -14.52
CA GLN A 24 5.54 -13.15 -15.42
C GLN A 24 5.29 -14.52 -14.79
N MET A 25 5.42 -14.62 -13.47
CA MET A 25 5.26 -15.86 -12.71
C MET A 25 3.82 -16.11 -12.25
N SER A 26 2.87 -15.22 -12.58
CA SER A 26 1.47 -15.33 -12.17
C SER A 26 0.55 -15.44 -13.37
N ASP A 27 -0.40 -16.38 -13.31
CA ASP A 27 -1.50 -16.47 -14.28
C ASP A 27 -2.57 -15.39 -14.05
N HIS A 28 -2.49 -14.67 -12.91
CA HIS A 28 -3.45 -13.63 -12.53
C HIS A 28 -2.94 -12.23 -12.88
N ARG A 29 -3.78 -11.42 -13.54
CA ARG A 29 -3.44 -10.05 -13.91
C ARG A 29 -3.81 -9.06 -12.80
N TYR A 30 -2.79 -8.60 -12.08
CA TYR A 30 -2.91 -7.51 -11.11
C TYR A 30 -2.88 -6.13 -11.78
N ASP A 31 -3.68 -5.21 -11.23
CA ASP A 31 -3.53 -3.78 -11.46
C ASP A 31 -2.40 -3.23 -10.59
N LYS A 32 -1.81 -2.10 -11.00
CA LYS A 32 -0.70 -1.47 -10.26
C LYS A 32 -0.98 0.00 -9.98
N LEU A 33 -0.61 0.42 -8.77
CA LEU A 33 -0.55 1.80 -8.35
C LEU A 33 0.93 2.17 -8.21
N THR A 34 1.49 2.79 -9.25
CA THR A 34 2.90 3.20 -9.22
C THR A 34 3.04 4.54 -8.49
N VAL A 35 3.86 4.55 -7.45
CA VAL A 35 4.23 5.77 -6.70
C VAL A 35 5.70 6.13 -6.95
N PRO A 36 6.08 7.41 -6.91
CA PRO A 36 7.45 7.84 -7.15
C PRO A 36 8.42 7.36 -6.05
N ASP A 37 7.98 7.32 -4.79
CA ASP A 37 8.82 6.98 -3.66
C ASP A 37 8.63 5.50 -3.27
N ASP A 38 9.71 4.71 -3.37
CA ASP A 38 9.65 3.26 -3.17
C ASP A 38 9.12 2.85 -1.78
N THR A 39 9.55 3.53 -0.71
CA THR A 39 9.10 3.22 0.65
C THR A 39 7.65 3.64 0.89
N ALA A 40 7.15 4.64 0.17
CA ALA A 40 5.74 5.06 0.22
C ALA A 40 4.79 4.08 -0.49
N ALA A 41 5.31 3.11 -1.26
CA ALA A 41 4.51 2.00 -1.79
C ALA A 41 4.06 1.03 -0.69
N ASN A 42 4.75 1.03 0.46
CA ASN A 42 4.32 0.28 1.63
C ASN A 42 3.09 0.95 2.26
N CYS A 43 1.95 0.28 2.15
CA CYS A 43 0.65 0.73 2.63
C CYS A 43 -0.15 -0.46 3.19
N ILE A 44 -1.17 -0.18 4.01
CA ILE A 44 -2.05 -1.20 4.60
C ILE A 44 -3.45 -1.02 4.04
N TYR A 45 -3.88 -1.99 3.24
CA TYR A 45 -5.26 -2.10 2.78
C TYR A 45 -6.09 -2.95 3.74
N LEU A 46 -7.30 -2.48 4.07
CA LEU A 46 -8.29 -3.17 4.89
C LEU A 46 -9.66 -3.08 4.22
N ASN A 47 -10.44 -4.17 4.30
CA ASN A 47 -11.87 -4.11 4.03
C ASN A 47 -12.61 -4.09 5.37
N VAL A 48 -13.11 -2.92 5.77
CA VAL A 48 -13.72 -2.71 7.08
C VAL A 48 -15.25 -2.70 6.95
N PRO A 49 -15.99 -3.48 7.74
CA PRO A 49 -17.45 -3.41 7.77
C PRO A 49 -17.92 -1.97 7.91
N SER A 50 -18.98 -1.59 7.19
CA SER A 50 -19.54 -0.23 7.07
C SER A 50 -18.67 0.86 6.44
N LYS A 51 -17.37 0.63 6.21
CA LYS A 51 -16.46 1.60 5.58
C LYS A 51 -15.93 1.15 4.21
N GLY A 52 -16.04 -0.14 3.88
CA GLY A 52 -15.55 -0.70 2.63
C GLY A 52 -14.02 -0.67 2.54
N HIS A 53 -13.49 -0.23 1.41
CA HIS A 53 -12.06 -0.16 1.13
C HIS A 53 -11.40 0.97 1.92
N VAL A 54 -10.55 0.62 2.88
CA VAL A 54 -9.75 1.57 3.67
C VAL A 54 -8.28 1.37 3.34
N LEU A 55 -7.54 2.47 3.17
CA LEU A 55 -6.11 2.42 2.86
C LEU A 55 -5.32 3.37 3.77
N LEU A 56 -4.43 2.81 4.58
CA LEU A 56 -3.44 3.58 5.33
C LEU A 56 -2.22 3.79 4.44
N HIS A 57 -1.83 5.04 4.23
CA HIS A 57 -0.69 5.42 3.40
C HIS A 57 0.15 6.51 4.06
N ARG A 58 1.36 6.73 3.54
CA ARG A 58 2.27 7.77 4.05
C ARG A 58 1.70 9.17 3.86
N THR A 59 2.00 10.05 4.80
CA THR A 59 1.49 11.43 4.82
C THR A 59 2.08 12.31 3.70
N PRO A 60 1.37 13.36 3.27
CA PRO A 60 1.91 14.32 2.30
C PRO A 60 3.11 15.12 2.83
N GLU A 61 3.26 15.25 4.15
CA GLU A 61 4.43 15.89 4.78
C GLU A 61 5.70 15.05 4.62
N GLU A 62 5.57 13.72 4.58
CA GLU A 62 6.69 12.78 4.42
C GLU A 62 6.99 12.49 2.94
N TYR A 63 5.95 12.21 2.15
CA TYR A 63 6.06 11.83 0.74
C TYR A 63 4.98 12.53 -0.11
N PRO A 64 5.17 13.82 -0.43
CA PRO A 64 4.14 14.65 -1.05
C PRO A 64 3.72 14.14 -2.43
N GLU A 65 4.67 13.71 -3.26
CA GLU A 65 4.37 13.24 -4.62
C GLU A 65 3.67 11.88 -4.62
N SER A 66 4.02 10.99 -3.69
CA SER A 66 3.32 9.72 -3.50
C SER A 66 1.93 9.90 -2.91
N ALA A 67 1.73 10.82 -1.95
CA ALA A 67 0.41 11.13 -1.39
C ALA A 67 -0.58 11.60 -2.47
N LYS A 68 -0.14 12.46 -3.41
CA LYS A 68 -0.96 12.87 -4.57
C LYS A 68 -1.41 11.71 -5.46
N VAL A 69 -0.64 10.62 -5.53
CA VAL A 69 -1.04 9.42 -6.26
C VAL A 69 -2.15 8.69 -5.51
N TYR A 70 -2.03 8.53 -4.19
CA TYR A 70 -3.06 7.92 -3.37
C TYR A 70 -4.38 8.69 -3.38
N GLU A 71 -4.34 10.03 -3.33
CA GLU A 71 -5.52 10.91 -3.37
C GLU A 71 -6.40 10.76 -4.63
N LYS A 72 -5.89 10.10 -5.67
CA LYS A 72 -6.64 9.77 -6.89
C LYS A 72 -7.55 8.56 -6.73
N LEU A 73 -7.36 7.74 -5.69
CA LEU A 73 -8.21 6.59 -5.37
C LEU A 73 -9.52 7.06 -4.71
N LYS A 74 -10.54 7.33 -5.54
CA LYS A 74 -11.86 7.83 -5.07
C LYS A 74 -12.76 6.77 -4.45
N ASP A 75 -12.44 5.51 -4.71
CA ASP A 75 -13.13 4.32 -4.21
C ASP A 75 -12.62 3.84 -2.84
N HIS A 76 -11.60 4.51 -2.28
CA HIS A 76 -10.99 4.17 -1.00
C HIS A 76 -11.21 5.29 0.04
N MET A 77 -11.44 4.89 1.29
CA MET A 77 -11.26 5.74 2.45
C MET A 77 -9.76 5.82 2.76
N LEU A 78 -9.15 6.95 2.43
CA LEU A 78 -7.72 7.18 2.63
C LEU A 78 -7.44 7.73 4.03
N ILE A 79 -6.46 7.14 4.71
CA ILE A 79 -6.01 7.56 6.04
C ILE A 79 -4.49 7.81 5.98
N PRO A 80 -4.06 9.07 5.96
CA PRO A 80 -2.64 9.42 6.07
C PRO A 80 -2.09 9.04 7.46
N VAL A 81 -0.97 8.35 7.51
CA VAL A 81 -0.31 7.90 8.75
C VAL A 81 1.18 8.25 8.72
N SER A 82 1.64 9.02 9.71
CA SER A 82 3.04 9.37 9.88
C SER A 82 3.83 8.16 10.39
N ASN A 83 5.03 7.97 9.84
CA ASN A 83 5.92 6.87 10.19
C ASN A 83 7.41 7.23 10.05
N SER A 84 7.74 8.52 9.94
CA SER A 84 9.10 9.03 9.74
C SER A 84 10.12 8.52 10.76
N GLU A 85 9.73 8.37 12.03
CA GLU A 85 10.64 7.96 13.10
C GLU A 85 11.05 6.49 13.00
N LEU A 86 10.11 5.59 12.69
CA LEU A 86 10.41 4.17 12.52
C LEU A 86 11.11 3.89 11.19
N GLU A 87 10.88 4.72 10.17
CA GLU A 87 11.55 4.59 8.88
C GLU A 87 13.06 4.85 8.98
N LYS A 88 13.53 5.67 9.94
CA LYS A 88 14.97 5.84 10.22
C LYS A 88 15.69 4.53 10.54
N VAL A 89 14.93 3.52 10.97
CA VAL A 89 15.40 2.16 11.29
C VAL A 89 14.69 1.11 10.42
N ASP A 90 14.38 1.47 9.17
CA ASP A 90 13.78 0.60 8.13
C ASP A 90 12.38 0.05 8.45
N GLY A 91 11.72 0.57 9.49
CA GLY A 91 10.34 0.23 9.82
C GLY A 91 9.34 1.00 8.95
N LEU A 92 8.58 0.29 8.12
CA LEU A 92 7.48 0.87 7.32
C LEU A 92 6.10 0.54 7.94
N LEU A 93 5.00 1.01 7.34
CA LEU A 93 3.66 0.86 7.91
C LEU A 93 3.29 -0.59 8.23
N THR A 94 3.56 -1.52 7.30
CA THR A 94 3.21 -2.94 7.51
C THR A 94 4.02 -3.61 8.62
N CYS A 95 5.17 -3.06 9.01
CA CYS A 95 6.11 -3.69 9.94
C CYS A 95 5.60 -3.72 11.40
N SER A 96 4.67 -2.83 11.75
CA SER A 96 4.18 -2.66 13.13
C SER A 96 2.91 -3.44 13.46
N SER A 97 2.47 -4.36 12.58
CA SER A 97 1.23 -5.11 12.82
C SER A 97 1.21 -6.48 12.17
N VAL A 98 0.48 -7.40 12.79
CA VAL A 98 0.07 -8.68 12.20
C VAL A 98 -1.45 -8.69 12.19
N LEU A 99 -2.05 -8.71 10.99
CA LEU A 99 -3.50 -8.62 10.81
C LEU A 99 -4.12 -10.02 10.80
N ILE A 100 -5.18 -10.22 11.59
CA ILE A 100 -5.83 -11.52 11.77
C ILE A 100 -7.32 -11.38 11.50
N ASN A 101 -7.85 -12.18 10.56
CA ASN A 101 -9.28 -12.33 10.35
C ASN A 101 -9.79 -13.58 11.08
N LYS A 102 -10.14 -13.44 12.36
CA LYS A 102 -10.76 -14.53 13.13
C LYS A 102 -12.25 -14.56 12.83
N LYS A 103 -12.71 -15.64 12.18
CA LYS A 103 -14.15 -15.91 12.08
C LYS A 103 -14.69 -16.19 13.48
N VAL A 104 -15.75 -15.51 13.85
CA VAL A 104 -16.55 -15.92 15.01
C VAL A 104 -17.46 -17.02 14.50
N ASP A 105 -17.25 -18.24 14.96
CA ASP A 105 -18.15 -19.35 14.66
C ASP A 105 -19.57 -18.94 15.08
N SER A 106 -20.49 -18.97 14.12
CA SER A 106 -21.91 -18.66 14.30
C SER A 106 -22.66 -19.91 14.76
#